data_AF-A0A6V8PLE1-F1
#
_entry.id   AF-A0A6V8PLE1-F1
#
_cell.length_a   1.000
_cell.length_b   1.000
_cell.length_c   1.000
_cell.angle_alpha   90.00
_cell.angle_beta   90.00
_cell.angle_gamma   90.00
#
_symmetry.space_group_name_H-M   'P 1'
#
loop_
_entity.id
_entity.type
_entity.pdbx_description
1 polymer ?
#
loop_
_entity_poly.entity_id
_entity_poly.type
_entity_poly.pdbx_seq_one_letter_code
_entity_poly.pdbx_strand_id
1 'polypeptide(L)' 'CFAEKDGTLNTERRVQRVRRAVNPPGEAKEDSRIIAELSRRLGYGMNYSSPAEILEELGSLWPAYEGITYSRIENKGEFL' A
#
# COMPACT_ATOMS: atom_id res chain seq x y z
N CYS A 1 -1.85 -11.61 7.86
CA CYS A 1 -2.02 -12.47 6.66
C CYS A 1 -2.09 -11.60 5.40
N PHE A 2 -1.84 -12.12 4.19
CA PHE A 2 -2.08 -11.36 2.93
C PHE A 2 -3.57 -11.11 2.70
N ALA A 3 -4.41 -12.11 3.02
CA ALA A 3 -5.85 -12.06 2.80
C ALA A 3 -6.56 -10.95 3.61
N GLU A 4 -5.90 -10.38 4.61
CA GLU A 4 -6.44 -9.33 5.48
C GLU A 4 -6.10 -7.91 4.99
N LYS A 5 -5.18 -7.77 4.03
CA LYS A 5 -4.57 -6.50 3.66
C LYS A 5 -5.13 -5.98 2.35
N ASP A 6 -5.15 -4.65 2.24
CA ASP A 6 -5.33 -3.96 0.97
C ASP A 6 -4.01 -3.31 0.55
N GLY A 7 -3.58 -3.51 -0.70
CA GLY A 7 -2.23 -3.08 -1.10
C GLY A 7 -1.82 -3.44 -2.51
N THR A 8 -0.50 -3.45 -2.72
CA THR A 8 0.18 -4.03 -3.88
C THR A 8 1.26 -5.01 -3.43
N LEU A 9 1.55 -6.02 -4.25
CA LEU A 9 2.73 -6.88 -4.11
C LEU A 9 3.59 -6.78 -5.36
N ASN A 10 4.89 -7.05 -5.23
CA ASN A 10 5.78 -7.17 -6.37
C ASN A 10 6.30 -8.61 -6.49
N THR A 11 6.13 -9.21 -7.66
CA THR A 11 6.72 -10.49 -8.02
C THR A 11 7.36 -10.34 -9.40
N GLU A 12 8.66 -10.63 -9.53
CA GLU A 12 9.40 -10.46 -10.80
C GLU A 12 9.32 -9.03 -11.38
N ARG A 13 9.35 -8.01 -10.54
CA ARG A 13 9.15 -6.59 -10.89
C ARG A 13 7.73 -6.23 -11.32
N ARG A 14 6.81 -7.19 -11.46
CA ARG A 14 5.39 -6.89 -11.69
C ARG A 14 4.70 -6.47 -10.42
N VAL A 15 4.14 -5.27 -10.43
CA VAL A 15 3.29 -4.77 -9.35
C VAL A 15 1.86 -5.24 -9.59
N GLN A 16 1.29 -5.96 -8.62
CA GLN A 16 -0.04 -6.57 -8.67
C GLN A 16 -0.90 -6.09 -7.51
N ARG A 17 -2.22 -6.03 -7.73
CA ARG A 17 -3.20 -5.56 -6.73
C ARG A 17 -3.52 -6.64 -5.70
N VAL A 18 -3.44 -6.28 -4.42
CA VAL A 18 -3.80 -7.12 -3.27
C VAL A 18 -5.10 -6.63 -2.67
N ARG A 19 -6.20 -7.37 -2.86
CA ARG A 19 -7.49 -6.99 -2.28
C ARG A 19 -7.72 -7.74 -0.97
N ARG A 20 -8.23 -7.02 0.02
CA ARG A 20 -8.66 -7.63 1.28
C ARG A 20 -9.78 -8.64 1.00
N ALA A 21 -9.54 -9.89 1.36
CA ALA A 21 -10.50 -10.98 1.24
C ALA A 21 -11.26 -11.26 2.56
N VAL A 22 -10.61 -11.01 3.70
CA VAL A 22 -11.20 -11.20 5.03
C VAL A 22 -10.87 -10.03 5.95
N ASN A 23 -11.70 -9.79 6.96
CA ASN A 23 -11.39 -8.78 7.97
C ASN A 23 -10.24 -9.25 8.86
N PRO A 24 -9.34 -8.33 9.31
CA PRO A 24 -8.33 -8.64 10.31
C PRO A 24 -8.99 -9.17 11.60
N PRO A 25 -8.42 -10.21 12.25
CA PRO A 25 -8.97 -10.76 13.48
C PRO A 25 -8.66 -9.87 14.70
N GLY A 26 -9.63 -9.76 15.62
CA GLY A 26 -9.45 -9.08 16.90
C GLY A 26 -9.03 -7.61 16.74
N GLU A 27 -7.91 -7.24 17.37
CA GLU A 27 -7.34 -5.89 17.32
C GLU A 27 -6.25 -5.72 16.24
N ALA A 28 -6.13 -6.68 15.32
CA ALA A 28 -5.15 -6.61 14.25
C ALA A 28 -5.40 -5.38 13.36
N LYS A 29 -4.32 -4.66 13.06
CA LYS A 29 -4.31 -3.48 12.19
C LYS A 29 -3.46 -3.76 10.95
N GLU A 30 -3.69 -3.01 9.88
CA GLU A 30 -2.78 -2.99 8.73
C GLU A 30 -1.39 -2.48 9.15
N ASP A 31 -0.33 -3.03 8.56
CA ASP A 31 1.04 -2.71 8.99
C ASP A 31 1.38 -1.23 8.78
N SER A 32 0.91 -0.65 7.67
CA SER A 32 1.06 0.79 7.37
C SER A 32 0.44 1.66 8.46
N ARG A 33 -0.72 1.27 8.99
CA ARG A 33 -1.37 1.98 10.10
C ARG A 33 -0.58 1.87 11.40
N ILE A 34 0.00 0.70 11.68
CA ILE A 34 0.87 0.52 12.86
C ILE A 34 2.09 1.44 12.74
N ILE A 35 2.71 1.50 11.56
CA ILE A 35 3.88 2.35 11.29
C ILE A 35 3.50 3.84 11.42
N ALA A 36 2.38 4.26 10.85
CA ALA A 36 1.91 5.65 10.94
C ALA A 36 1.58 6.06 12.40
N GLU A 37 0.92 5.18 13.16
CA GLU A 37 0.65 5.42 14.58
C GLU A 37 1.94 5.51 15.42
N LEU A 38 2.93 4.65 15.14
CA LEU A 38 4.24 4.69 15.78
C LEU A 38 4.97 6.00 15.44
N SER A 39 5.02 6.36 14.17
CA SER A 39 5.67 7.59 13.71
C SER A 39 5.08 8.82 14.40
N ARG A 40 3.74 8.86 14.53
CA ARG A 40 3.04 9.93 15.25
C ARG A 40 3.47 10.02 16.72
N ARG A 41 3.68 8.89 17.40
CA ARG A 41 4.19 8.87 18.79
C ARG A 41 5.65 9.35 18.89
N LEU A 42 6.41 9.22 17.81
CA LEU A 42 7.78 9.73 17.70
C LEU A 42 7.85 11.21 17.26
N GLY A 43 6.70 11.87 17.07
CA GLY A 43 6.64 13.29 16.71
C GLY A 43 6.58 13.58 15.21
N TYR A 44 6.40 12.55 14.36
CA TYR A 44 6.25 12.73 12.91
C TYR A 44 4.90 12.19 12.42
N GLY A 45 4.06 13.06 11.86
CA GLY A 45 2.72 12.69 11.40
C GLY A 45 2.73 12.14 9.97
N MET A 46 2.63 10.82 9.81
CA MET A 46 2.32 10.20 8.52
C MET A 46 0.81 10.12 8.33
N ASN A 47 0.24 10.97 7.49
CA ASN A 47 -1.21 11.05 7.27
C ASN A 47 -1.56 10.45 5.90
N TYR A 48 -1.89 9.16 5.90
CA TYR A 48 -2.38 8.46 4.71
C TYR A 48 -3.79 7.93 4.96
N SER A 49 -4.69 8.20 4.02
CA SER A 49 -6.08 7.75 4.05
C SER A 49 -6.25 6.39 3.36
N SER A 50 -5.30 6.02 2.49
CA SER A 50 -5.33 4.74 1.78
C SER A 50 -3.93 4.27 1.36
N PRO A 51 -3.75 2.96 1.10
CA PRO A 51 -2.53 2.43 0.50
C PRO A 51 -2.21 3.02 -0.90
N ALA A 52 -3.20 3.56 -1.61
CA ALA A 52 -2.99 4.21 -2.91
C ALA A 52 -2.19 5.51 -2.77
N GLU A 53 -2.46 6.32 -1.74
CA GLU A 53 -1.70 7.55 -1.47
C GLU A 53 -0.23 7.25 -1.18
N ILE A 54 0.04 6.15 -0.46
CA ILE A 54 1.42 5.69 -0.17
C ILE A 54 2.13 5.30 -1.48
N LEU A 55 1.44 4.62 -2.40
CA LEU A 55 2.01 4.23 -3.70
C LEU A 55 2.29 5.45 -4.58
N GLU A 56 1.39 6.44 -4.56
CA GLU A 56 1.57 7.70 -5.30
C GLU A 56 2.75 8.51 -4.75
N GLU A 57 2.90 8.62 -3.43
CA GLU A 57 4.09 9.25 -2.84
C GLU A 57 5.36 8.48 -3.22
N LEU A 58 5.34 7.14 -3.14
CA LEU A 58 6.47 6.31 -3.54
C LEU A 58 6.88 6.58 -5.00
N GLY A 59 5.91 6.65 -5.92
CA GLY A 59 6.16 6.97 -7.32
C GLY A 59 6.66 8.40 -7.55
N SER A 60 6.32 9.35 -6.67
CA SER A 60 6.85 10.71 -6.72
C SER A 60 8.31 10.82 -6.27
N LEU A 61 8.76 9.91 -5.39
CA LEU A 61 10.09 9.91 -4.79
C LEU A 61 11.08 8.99 -5.51
N TRP A 62 10.58 7.91 -6.12
CA TRP A 62 11.40 6.90 -6.77
C TRP A 62 10.96 6.64 -8.21
N PRO A 63 11.77 7.02 -9.21
CA PRO A 63 11.41 6.90 -10.63
C PRO A 63 11.02 5.48 -11.09
N ALA A 64 11.48 4.43 -10.40
CA ALA A 64 11.11 3.05 -10.77
C ALA A 64 9.63 2.73 -10.50
N TYR A 65 8.96 3.51 -9.65
CA TYR A 65 7.53 3.40 -9.35
C TYR A 65 6.72 4.53 -9.97
N GLU A 66 7.35 5.38 -10.79
CA GLU A 66 6.69 6.51 -11.42
C GLU A 66 5.53 6.04 -12.30
N GLY A 67 4.36 6.64 -12.09
CA GLY A 67 3.18 6.32 -12.86
C GLY A 67 2.55 4.96 -12.54
N ILE A 68 3.05 4.22 -11.54
CA ILE A 68 2.34 3.05 -11.01
C ILE A 68 1.22 3.55 -10.10
N THR A 69 -0.02 3.49 -10.57
CA THR A 69 -1.21 3.87 -9.80
C THR A 69 -2.19 2.72 -9.70
N TYR A 70 -3.04 2.74 -8.66
CA TYR A 70 -4.08 1.73 -8.48
C TYR A 70 -4.96 1.62 -9.73
N SER A 71 -5.41 2.74 -10.29
CA SER A 71 -6.23 2.76 -11.51
C SER A 71 -5.53 2.11 -12.71
N ARG A 72 -4.20 2.25 -12.84
CA ARG A 72 -3.44 1.61 -13.93
C ARG A 72 -3.31 0.10 -13.73
N ILE A 73 -3.04 -0.33 -12.50
CA ILE A 73 -2.97 -1.76 -12.15
C ILE A 73 -4.35 -2.41 -12.36
N GLU A 74 -5.45 -1.77 -11.97
CA GLU A 74 -6.79 -2.35 -12.10
C GLU A 74 -7.23 -2.55 -13.56
N ASN A 75 -6.83 -1.64 -14.46
CA ASN A 75 -7.18 -1.75 -15.88
C ASN A 75 -6.36 -2.82 -16.63
N LYS A 76 -5.12 -3.08 -16.21
CA LYS A 76 -4.19 -4.01 -16.90
C LYS A 76 -3.97 -5.33 -16.17
N GLY A 77 -4.44 -5.45 -14.93
CA GLY A 77 -4.11 -6.54 -14.00
C GLY A 77 -2.78 -6.36 -13.28
N GLU A 78 -1.79 -5.75 -13.93
CA GLU A 78 -0.43 -5.54 -13.43
C GLU A 78 0.28 -4.37 -14.12
N PHE A 79 1.38 -3.88 -13.51
CA PHE A 79 2.29 -2.89 -14.11
C PHE A 79 3.73 -3.43 -14.08
N LEU A 80 4.48 -3.22 -15.18
CA LEU A 80 5.87 -3.64 -15.40
C LEU A 80 6.83 -2.45 -15.30
#